data_AF-A0A822EL12-F1
#
_entry.id   AF-A0A822EL12-F1
#
_cell.length_a   1.000
_cell.length_b   1.000
_cell.length_c   1.000
_cell.angle_alpha   90.00
_cell.angle_beta   90.00
_cell.angle_gamma   90.00
#
_symmetry.space_group_name_H-M   'P 1'
#
loop_
_entity.id
_entity.type
_entity.pdbx_description
1 polymer ?
#
loop_
_entity_poly.entity_id
_entity_poly.type
_entity_poly.pdbx_seq_one_letter_code
_entity_poly.pdbx_strand_id
1 'polypeptide(L)'
;MATALPTESKNNLKHVEWMWKSNPNPWSKSEPAQWSHYSDVENLIIEEAFLDKKPKAILDDYYIDFQDNLQVLNTDYNRRRPVKRVVRNREDKHLRETRFMDLPTTSARSFGGQYGWISPFVVEVRRDLGIEPNELPSKKPDMIPTLVEKAANGIIEEGKYLGKEREAEKMANMLREKKNKDMKEVWKCCAYLYSLESFLYQSLNAAMRLVGDKDKEDEWRSKIRTLGPFCLLLWDDPIHIKMKTDTVLYRGAKLKPEQIAAYETMVNNPDEHRSFQAFSSCSRNRQKAEEFGNTLFIMEVKGAFIADLSKLSEYPNEEEELITPGVCFRVKKVEFDRKKNKHFIYLELFQSSS
;
A
#
# COMPACT_ATOMS: atom_id res chain seq x y z
N MET A 1 -17.67 -22.42 -36.89
CA MET A 1 -16.56 -22.41 -35.91
C MET A 1 -16.76 -21.21 -35.01
N ALA A 2 -17.17 -21.44 -33.76
CA ALA A 2 -17.44 -20.37 -32.81
C ALA A 2 -16.10 -19.84 -32.28
N THR A 3 -15.86 -18.55 -32.51
CA THR A 3 -14.75 -17.78 -31.96
C THR A 3 -14.92 -17.66 -30.45
N ALA A 4 -13.99 -18.24 -29.70
CA ALA A 4 -13.92 -18.08 -28.26
C ALA A 4 -13.66 -16.60 -27.92
N LEU A 5 -14.53 -16.04 -27.07
CA LEU A 5 -14.36 -14.73 -26.46
C LEU A 5 -13.11 -14.72 -25.57
N PRO A 6 -12.43 -13.56 -25.41
CA PRO A 6 -11.25 -13.48 -24.57
C PRO A 6 -11.66 -13.72 -23.11
N THR A 7 -11.02 -14.69 -22.47
CA THR A 7 -11.09 -14.93 -21.03
C THR A 7 -10.72 -13.65 -20.28
N GLU A 8 -11.71 -13.05 -19.61
CA GLU A 8 -11.48 -12.03 -18.60
C GLU A 8 -10.48 -12.56 -17.55
N SER A 9 -9.60 -11.68 -17.09
CA SER A 9 -8.47 -12.02 -16.22
C SER A 9 -8.94 -12.79 -14.97
N LYS A 10 -8.39 -13.97 -14.72
CA LYS A 10 -8.67 -14.86 -13.59
C LYS A 10 -8.32 -14.29 -12.19
N ASN A 11 -7.87 -13.04 -12.08
CA ASN A 11 -7.22 -12.50 -10.87
C ASN A 11 -7.98 -11.37 -10.16
N ASN A 12 -9.29 -11.18 -10.39
CA ASN A 12 -10.05 -10.16 -9.65
C ASN A 12 -10.73 -10.77 -8.42
N LEU A 13 -10.32 -10.38 -7.20
CA LEU A 13 -10.98 -10.74 -5.94
C LEU A 13 -12.30 -10.03 -5.70
N LYS A 14 -12.75 -9.19 -6.63
CA LYS A 14 -13.85 -8.22 -6.52
C LYS A 14 -15.17 -8.72 -5.89
N HIS A 15 -15.34 -10.04 -5.75
CA HIS A 15 -16.55 -10.64 -5.20
C HIS A 15 -16.32 -11.74 -4.17
N VAL A 16 -15.09 -12.06 -3.75
CA VAL A 16 -14.86 -13.23 -2.89
C VAL A 16 -13.89 -12.94 -1.76
N GLU A 17 -14.28 -13.39 -0.58
CA GLU A 17 -13.51 -13.23 0.64
C GLU A 17 -13.51 -14.51 1.45
N TRP A 18 -12.31 -14.98 1.76
CA TRP A 18 -12.08 -16.03 2.71
C TRP A 18 -11.93 -15.43 4.11
N MET A 19 -12.53 -16.08 5.09
CA MET A 19 -12.51 -15.67 6.49
C MET A 19 -12.22 -16.87 7.38
N TRP A 20 -11.64 -16.61 8.55
CA TRP A 20 -11.39 -17.61 9.59
C TRP A 20 -12.08 -17.22 10.89
N LYS A 21 -12.50 -18.21 11.67
CA LYS A 21 -13.21 -17.98 12.94
C LYS A 21 -12.20 -17.56 14.02
N SER A 22 -12.30 -16.30 14.44
CA SER A 22 -11.30 -15.63 15.29
C SER A 22 -11.58 -15.65 16.79
N ASN A 23 -12.68 -16.27 17.22
CA ASN A 23 -12.94 -16.53 18.64
C ASN A 23 -11.72 -17.17 19.34
N PRO A 24 -11.46 -16.86 20.63
CA PRO A 24 -10.42 -17.54 21.42
C PRO A 24 -10.62 -19.06 21.43
N ASN A 25 -11.88 -19.50 21.61
CA ASN A 25 -12.30 -20.87 21.33
C ASN A 25 -13.12 -20.92 20.03
N PRO A 26 -12.53 -21.33 18.89
CA PRO A 26 -13.20 -21.37 17.59
C PRO A 26 -14.35 -22.39 17.55
N TRP A 27 -14.42 -23.32 18.51
CA TRP A 27 -15.43 -24.38 18.57
C TRP A 27 -16.59 -24.05 19.52
N SER A 28 -16.52 -22.93 20.23
CA SER A 28 -17.59 -22.50 21.13
C SER A 28 -18.91 -22.31 20.36
N LYS A 29 -19.98 -22.84 20.95
CA LYS A 29 -21.37 -22.66 20.51
C LYS A 29 -22.13 -21.62 21.33
N SER A 30 -21.58 -21.23 22.48
CA SER A 30 -22.22 -20.26 23.40
C SER A 30 -21.87 -18.81 23.06
N GLU A 31 -20.80 -18.59 22.30
CA GLU A 31 -20.36 -17.26 21.88
C GLU A 31 -20.76 -16.99 20.43
N PRO A 32 -21.13 -15.74 20.09
CA PRO A 32 -21.32 -15.35 18.70
C PRO A 32 -20.02 -15.55 17.91
N ALA A 33 -20.15 -16.09 16.69
CA ALA A 33 -18.99 -16.33 15.84
C ALA A 33 -18.37 -15.02 15.38
N GLN A 34 -17.12 -14.80 15.78
CA GLN A 34 -16.28 -13.72 15.28
C GLN A 34 -15.48 -14.25 14.10
N TRP A 35 -15.47 -13.50 13.01
CA TRP A 35 -14.79 -13.85 11.78
C TRP A 35 -13.78 -12.77 11.46
N SER A 36 -12.55 -13.17 11.19
CA SER A 36 -11.49 -12.29 10.73
C SER A 36 -11.11 -12.64 9.31
N HIS A 37 -10.51 -11.66 8.64
CA HIS A 37 -10.18 -11.72 7.24
C HIS A 37 -8.74 -12.20 7.07
N TYR A 38 -8.46 -12.82 5.92
CA TYR A 38 -7.09 -13.02 5.45
C TYR A 38 -6.58 -11.75 4.78
N SER A 39 -5.26 -11.61 4.66
CA SER A 39 -4.70 -10.51 3.85
C SER A 39 -5.17 -10.62 2.40
N ASP A 40 -5.14 -9.52 1.64
CA ASP A 40 -5.56 -9.57 0.23
C ASP A 40 -4.73 -10.60 -0.57
N VAL A 41 -3.44 -10.73 -0.25
CA VAL A 41 -2.53 -11.67 -0.93
C VAL A 41 -2.81 -13.11 -0.53
N GLU A 42 -3.04 -13.37 0.77
CA GLU A 42 -3.45 -14.70 1.24
C GLU A 42 -4.79 -15.10 0.59
N ASN A 43 -5.75 -14.17 0.51
CA ASN A 43 -7.04 -14.39 -0.14
C ASN A 43 -6.89 -14.73 -1.63
N LEU A 44 -5.97 -14.06 -2.35
CA LEU A 44 -5.61 -14.43 -3.73
C LEU A 44 -5.09 -15.87 -3.83
N ILE A 45 -4.19 -16.28 -2.92
CA ILE A 45 -3.60 -17.63 -2.92
C ILE A 45 -4.67 -18.69 -2.63
N ILE A 46 -5.53 -18.43 -1.64
CA ILE A 46 -6.61 -19.36 -1.26
C ILE A 46 -7.61 -19.50 -2.41
N GLU A 47 -8.09 -18.40 -2.97
CA GLU A 47 -9.09 -18.43 -4.03
C GLU A 47 -8.55 -19.08 -5.31
N GLU A 48 -7.30 -18.80 -5.69
CA GLU A 48 -6.66 -19.48 -6.82
C GLU A 48 -6.58 -21.00 -6.61
N ALA A 49 -6.14 -21.44 -5.43
CA ALA A 49 -6.05 -22.86 -5.11
C ALA A 49 -7.43 -23.54 -5.12
N PHE A 50 -8.46 -22.85 -4.63
CA PHE A 50 -9.84 -23.32 -4.65
C PHE A 50 -10.38 -23.45 -6.08
N LEU A 51 -10.19 -22.42 -6.92
CA LEU A 51 -10.63 -22.43 -8.33
C LEU A 51 -9.90 -23.50 -9.15
N ASP A 52 -8.63 -23.75 -8.84
CA ASP A 52 -7.82 -24.83 -9.42
C ASP A 52 -8.20 -26.23 -8.89
N LYS A 53 -9.17 -26.33 -7.99
CA LYS A 53 -9.62 -27.58 -7.34
C LYS A 53 -8.49 -28.31 -6.63
N LYS A 54 -7.51 -27.58 -6.09
CA LYS A 54 -6.48 -28.16 -5.22
C LYS A 54 -7.15 -28.57 -3.90
N PRO A 55 -6.68 -29.63 -3.23
CA PRO A 55 -7.26 -30.05 -1.95
C PRO A 55 -6.97 -29.05 -0.82
N LYS A 56 -5.89 -28.27 -0.97
CA LYS A 56 -5.45 -27.29 0.03
C LYS A 56 -4.79 -26.07 -0.60
N ALA A 57 -4.86 -24.95 0.10
CA ALA A 57 -4.04 -23.77 -0.14
C ALA A 57 -2.91 -23.71 0.89
N ILE A 58 -1.65 -23.57 0.45
CA ILE A 58 -0.49 -23.45 1.35
C ILE A 58 -0.16 -21.97 1.53
N LEU A 59 -0.11 -21.51 2.78
CA LEU A 59 0.27 -20.16 3.18
C LEU A 59 1.52 -20.25 4.07
N ASP A 60 2.01 -19.09 4.52
CA ASP A 60 3.27 -19.01 5.28
C ASP A 60 3.19 -19.75 6.62
N ASP A 61 2.21 -19.40 7.47
CA ASP A 61 2.09 -19.95 8.83
C ASP A 61 1.14 -21.15 8.92
N TYR A 62 0.26 -21.32 7.94
CA TYR A 62 -0.81 -22.32 7.97
C TYR A 62 -1.18 -22.78 6.55
N TYR A 63 -2.07 -23.76 6.46
CA TYR A 63 -2.73 -24.13 5.22
C TYR A 63 -4.24 -24.17 5.41
N ILE A 64 -4.96 -24.02 4.30
CA ILE A 64 -6.42 -24.17 4.25
C ILE A 64 -6.73 -25.52 3.65
N ASP A 65 -7.40 -26.37 4.42
CA ASP A 65 -8.00 -27.61 3.99
C ASP A 65 -9.43 -27.34 3.47
N PHE A 66 -9.65 -27.51 2.18
CA PHE A 66 -10.96 -27.24 1.57
C PHE A 66 -11.95 -28.39 1.77
N GLN A 67 -11.48 -29.60 2.07
CA GLN A 67 -12.36 -30.73 2.31
C GLN A 67 -13.10 -30.55 3.65
N ASP A 68 -12.36 -30.16 4.69
CA ASP A 68 -12.91 -29.97 6.02
C ASP A 68 -13.30 -28.51 6.32
N ASN A 69 -12.97 -27.57 5.42
CA ASN A 69 -13.10 -26.13 5.62
C ASN A 69 -12.38 -25.66 6.88
N LEU A 70 -11.11 -26.03 7.00
CA LEU A 70 -10.27 -25.73 8.16
C LEU A 70 -9.00 -24.99 7.76
N GLN A 71 -8.64 -23.99 8.55
CA GLN A 71 -7.28 -23.49 8.66
C GLN A 71 -6.54 -24.37 9.66
N VAL A 72 -5.32 -24.80 9.32
CA VAL A 72 -4.46 -25.63 10.19
C VAL A 72 -3.06 -25.03 10.24
N LEU A 73 -2.55 -24.80 11.44
CA LEU A 73 -1.20 -24.26 11.65
C LEU A 73 -0.14 -25.24 11.15
N ASN A 74 0.86 -24.75 10.39
CA ASN A 74 1.92 -25.59 9.81
C ASN A 74 2.77 -26.30 10.87
N THR A 75 2.91 -25.68 12.05
CA THR A 75 3.73 -26.19 13.16
C THR A 75 2.96 -27.01 14.19
N ASP A 76 1.63 -26.94 14.20
CA ASP A 76 0.77 -27.66 15.17
C ASP A 76 -0.59 -28.00 14.57
N TYR A 77 -0.74 -29.27 14.17
CA TYR A 77 -1.96 -29.79 13.56
C TYR A 77 -3.21 -29.73 14.48
N ASN A 78 -3.02 -29.58 15.80
CA ASN A 78 -4.15 -29.42 16.72
C ASN A 78 -4.69 -27.99 16.73
N ARG A 79 -3.89 -27.02 16.29
CA ARG A 79 -4.30 -25.62 16.17
C ARG A 79 -5.00 -25.40 14.85
N ARG A 80 -6.29 -25.71 14.86
CA ARG A 80 -7.19 -25.57 13.72
C ARG A 80 -8.38 -24.66 14.00
N ARG A 81 -8.85 -23.98 12.96
CA ARG A 81 -9.98 -23.05 13.02
C ARG A 81 -10.88 -23.24 11.79
N PRO A 82 -12.22 -23.18 11.93
CA PRO A 82 -13.11 -23.15 10.79
C PRO A 82 -12.82 -21.97 9.87
N VAL A 83 -12.96 -22.20 8.56
CA VAL A 83 -12.92 -21.16 7.54
C VAL A 83 -14.22 -21.14 6.76
N LYS A 84 -14.49 -20.02 6.11
CA LYS A 84 -15.60 -19.90 5.17
C LYS A 84 -15.21 -19.01 3.99
N ARG A 85 -15.82 -19.29 2.85
CA ARG A 85 -15.79 -18.46 1.66
C ARG A 85 -17.09 -17.67 1.59
N VAL A 86 -16.99 -16.35 1.48
CA VAL A 86 -18.13 -15.43 1.36
C VAL A 86 -18.05 -14.73 0.02
N VAL A 87 -19.19 -14.63 -0.67
CA VAL A 87 -19.30 -13.78 -1.85
C VAL A 87 -19.68 -12.39 -1.36
N ARG A 88 -18.76 -11.42 -1.49
CA ARG A 88 -18.99 -10.03 -1.04
C ARG A 88 -20.14 -9.43 -1.83
N ASN A 89 -21.13 -8.88 -1.11
CA ASN A 89 -22.12 -8.01 -1.73
C ASN A 89 -21.46 -6.67 -2.08
N ARG A 90 -22.03 -5.92 -3.05
CA ARG A 90 -21.56 -4.56 -3.40
C ARG A 90 -21.49 -3.60 -2.21
N GLU A 91 -22.23 -3.92 -1.15
CA GLU A 91 -22.32 -3.16 0.10
C GLU A 91 -21.41 -3.68 1.22
N ASP A 92 -20.66 -4.78 1.03
CA ASP A 92 -19.72 -5.26 2.05
C ASP A 92 -18.54 -4.30 2.17
N LYS A 93 -18.43 -3.69 3.36
CA LYS A 93 -17.62 -2.50 3.65
C LYS A 93 -16.29 -2.86 4.30
N HIS A 94 -15.58 -3.88 3.84
CA HIS A 94 -14.23 -4.08 4.34
C HIS A 94 -13.37 -2.90 3.90
N LEU A 95 -12.66 -2.29 4.87
CA LEU A 95 -11.77 -1.16 4.65
C LEU A 95 -10.40 -1.50 5.22
N ARG A 96 -9.34 -1.08 4.53
CA ARG A 96 -7.96 -1.38 4.95
C ARG A 96 -7.50 -0.43 6.05
N GLU A 97 -7.82 -0.76 7.31
CA GLU A 97 -7.57 0.12 8.46
C GLU A 97 -6.08 0.51 8.61
N THR A 98 -5.18 -0.46 8.42
CA THR A 98 -3.73 -0.30 8.60
C THR A 98 -3.12 0.78 7.68
N ARG A 99 -3.66 0.94 6.46
CA ARG A 99 -3.18 1.93 5.48
C ARG A 99 -3.38 3.37 5.90
N PHE A 100 -4.46 3.64 6.61
CA PHE A 100 -4.76 4.96 7.14
C PHE A 100 -3.96 5.19 8.43
N MET A 101 -3.77 4.15 9.24
CA MET A 101 -3.20 4.27 10.58
C MET A 101 -1.68 4.48 10.62
N ASP A 102 -0.93 3.92 9.68
CA ASP A 102 0.55 3.93 9.76
C ASP A 102 1.20 5.20 9.22
N LEU A 103 1.69 6.00 10.17
CA LEU A 103 2.80 6.92 9.99
C LEU A 103 3.86 6.58 11.05
N PRO A 104 4.89 5.77 10.74
CA PRO A 104 6.15 5.81 11.48
C PRO A 104 6.86 7.09 11.08
N THR A 105 6.35 8.19 11.60
CA THR A 105 7.08 9.42 11.80
C THR A 105 7.98 9.15 12.99
N THR A 106 9.24 8.80 12.72
CA THR A 106 10.26 8.73 13.79
C THR A 106 10.19 10.06 14.55
N SER A 107 10.23 10.00 15.88
CA SER A 107 10.11 11.20 16.72
C SER A 107 11.16 12.26 16.38
N ALA A 108 12.27 11.86 15.72
CA ALA A 108 13.31 12.76 15.24
C ALA A 108 12.99 13.42 13.89
N ARG A 109 12.17 12.81 13.01
CA ARG A 109 11.86 13.32 11.66
C ARG A 109 10.45 12.91 11.25
N SER A 110 9.45 13.59 11.82
CA SER A 110 8.06 13.36 11.41
C SER A 110 7.78 13.75 9.97
N PHE A 111 8.69 14.47 9.33
CA PHE A 111 8.60 14.87 7.93
C PHE A 111 9.96 14.78 7.27
N GLY A 112 9.92 14.66 5.94
CA GLY A 112 11.05 15.05 5.14
C GLY A 112 11.41 16.51 5.34
N GLY A 113 12.70 16.83 5.19
CA GLY A 113 13.10 18.22 4.96
C GLY A 113 12.41 18.80 3.71
N GLN A 114 12.78 20.02 3.33
CA GLN A 114 12.38 20.57 2.03
C GLN A 114 13.05 19.75 0.92
N TYR A 115 12.40 18.68 0.48
CA TYR A 115 12.81 17.94 -0.69
C TYR A 115 12.14 18.55 -1.92
N GLY A 116 12.91 18.63 -3.00
CA GLY A 116 12.45 19.10 -4.29
C GLY A 116 11.46 18.17 -4.97
N TRP A 117 11.41 18.25 -6.30
CA TRP A 117 10.54 17.45 -7.17
C TRP A 117 10.62 15.93 -6.97
N ILE A 118 11.73 15.40 -6.42
CA ILE A 118 12.00 13.97 -6.30
C ILE A 118 12.40 13.62 -4.86
N SER A 119 11.80 12.59 -4.29
CA SER A 119 12.17 12.07 -2.97
C SER A 119 13.62 11.54 -2.95
N PRO A 120 14.39 11.77 -1.86
CA PRO A 120 15.76 11.26 -1.75
C PRO A 120 15.88 9.75 -1.96
N PHE A 121 14.88 8.97 -1.56
CA PHE A 121 14.88 7.53 -1.78
C PHE A 121 14.93 7.20 -3.28
N VAL A 122 14.10 7.85 -4.09
CA VAL A 122 14.09 7.66 -5.55
C VAL A 122 15.42 8.10 -6.18
N VAL A 123 16.04 9.16 -5.67
CA VAL A 123 17.36 9.62 -6.12
C VAL A 123 18.44 8.55 -5.85
N GLU A 124 18.48 8.00 -4.63
CA GLU A 124 19.46 6.98 -4.28
C GLU A 124 19.21 5.65 -5.03
N VAL A 125 17.95 5.27 -5.26
CA VAL A 125 17.59 4.11 -6.09
C VAL A 125 18.11 4.26 -7.52
N ARG A 126 17.91 5.44 -8.13
CA ARG A 126 18.43 5.70 -9.47
C ARG A 126 19.95 5.64 -9.52
N ARG A 127 20.64 6.13 -8.48
CA ARG A 127 22.10 6.02 -8.36
C ARG A 127 22.56 4.57 -8.24
N ASP A 128 21.91 3.77 -7.38
CA ASP A 128 22.24 2.35 -7.19
C ASP A 128 22.04 1.52 -8.47
N LEU A 129 21.01 1.87 -9.25
CA LEU A 129 20.71 1.24 -10.54
C LEU A 129 21.53 1.79 -11.72
N GLY A 130 22.30 2.86 -11.53
CA GLY A 130 23.05 3.53 -12.60
C GLY A 130 22.15 4.15 -13.68
N ILE A 131 20.99 4.70 -13.30
CA ILE A 131 19.99 5.27 -14.21
C ILE A 131 20.06 6.81 -14.22
N GLU A 132 20.36 7.38 -15.37
CA GLU A 132 20.39 8.83 -15.57
C GLU A 132 18.99 9.49 -15.53
N PRO A 133 18.87 10.81 -15.23
CA PRO A 133 17.56 11.46 -15.05
C PRO A 133 16.61 11.39 -16.24
N ASN A 134 17.16 11.27 -17.44
CA ASN A 134 16.41 11.16 -18.69
C ASN A 134 16.14 9.71 -19.11
N GLU A 135 16.65 8.71 -18.39
CA GLU A 135 16.56 7.28 -18.73
C GLU A 135 15.51 6.53 -17.89
N LEU A 136 14.40 7.18 -17.55
CA LEU A 136 13.32 6.52 -16.82
C LEU A 136 12.70 5.37 -17.63
N PRO A 137 12.15 4.32 -16.99
CA PRO A 137 11.53 3.17 -17.66
C PRO A 137 10.47 3.53 -18.71
N SER A 138 9.69 4.58 -18.46
CA SER A 138 8.68 5.14 -19.36
C SER A 138 9.28 5.73 -20.65
N LYS A 139 10.55 6.13 -20.62
CA LYS A 139 11.31 6.70 -21.74
C LYS A 139 12.26 5.70 -22.39
N LYS A 140 12.67 4.65 -21.66
CA LYS A 140 13.62 3.63 -22.11
C LYS A 140 13.03 2.22 -21.88
N PRO A 141 12.11 1.75 -22.75
CA PRO A 141 11.35 0.51 -22.48
C PRO A 141 12.20 -0.77 -22.39
N ASP A 142 13.39 -0.79 -22.97
CA ASP A 142 14.33 -1.91 -22.96
C ASP A 142 14.84 -2.27 -21.54
N MET A 143 14.81 -1.34 -20.57
CA MET A 143 15.17 -1.66 -19.19
C MET A 143 14.03 -2.26 -18.37
N ILE A 144 12.77 -2.16 -18.83
CA ILE A 144 11.59 -2.63 -18.10
C ILE A 144 11.73 -4.10 -17.66
N PRO A 145 12.10 -5.06 -18.54
CA PRO A 145 12.19 -6.46 -18.15
C PRO A 145 13.20 -6.71 -17.02
N THR A 146 14.32 -6.00 -17.04
CA THR A 146 15.37 -6.10 -16.02
C THR A 146 14.93 -5.52 -14.68
N LEU A 147 14.24 -4.37 -14.71
CA LEU A 147 13.72 -3.74 -13.50
C LEU A 147 12.59 -4.55 -12.87
N VAL A 148 11.70 -5.12 -13.68
CA VAL A 148 10.65 -6.04 -13.21
C VAL A 148 11.27 -7.25 -12.51
N GLU A 149 12.32 -7.85 -13.08
CA GLU A 149 12.99 -8.99 -12.45
C GLU A 149 13.67 -8.61 -11.13
N LYS A 150 14.37 -7.47 -11.09
CA LYS A 150 14.99 -6.95 -9.86
C LYS A 150 13.93 -6.66 -8.79
N ALA A 151 12.81 -6.03 -9.16
CA ALA A 151 11.69 -5.75 -8.26
C ALA A 151 11.07 -7.04 -7.72
N ALA A 152 10.80 -8.02 -8.58
CA ALA A 152 10.25 -9.31 -8.17
C ALA A 152 11.17 -10.06 -7.20
N ASN A 153 12.48 -10.08 -7.46
CA ASN A 153 13.45 -10.70 -6.55
C ASN A 153 13.56 -9.97 -5.21
N GLY A 154 13.55 -8.65 -5.24
CA GLY A 154 13.58 -7.84 -4.02
C GLY A 154 12.33 -8.02 -3.16
N ILE A 155 11.15 -8.14 -3.77
CA ILE A 155 9.91 -8.49 -3.04
C ILE A 155 10.06 -9.85 -2.34
N ILE A 156 10.60 -10.87 -3.03
CA ILE A 156 10.84 -12.20 -2.44
C ILE A 156 11.82 -12.13 -1.27
N GLU A 157 12.91 -11.38 -1.40
CA GLU A 157 13.91 -11.23 -0.35
C GLU A 157 13.32 -10.58 0.91
N GLU A 158 12.52 -9.53 0.73
CA GLU A 158 11.82 -8.85 1.82
C GLU A 158 10.77 -9.76 2.48
N GLY A 159 10.03 -10.52 1.67
CA GLY A 159 9.09 -11.53 2.16
C GLY A 159 9.77 -12.57 3.04
N LYS A 160 10.90 -13.12 2.59
CA LYS A 160 11.68 -14.10 3.36
C LYS A 160 12.12 -13.55 4.70
N TYR A 161 12.62 -12.31 4.73
CA TYR A 161 13.03 -11.65 5.97
C TYR A 161 11.87 -11.51 6.97
N LEU A 162 10.65 -11.32 6.48
CA LEU A 162 9.44 -11.14 7.29
C LEU A 162 8.68 -12.44 7.58
N GLY A 163 9.15 -13.60 7.09
CA GLY A 163 8.40 -14.86 7.17
C GLY A 163 7.14 -14.88 6.31
N LYS A 164 7.10 -14.08 5.23
CA LYS A 164 6.00 -13.90 4.28
C LYS A 164 6.38 -14.37 2.88
N GLU A 165 7.04 -15.51 2.78
CA GLU A 165 7.62 -16.04 1.53
C GLU A 165 6.53 -16.34 0.49
N ARG A 166 5.42 -16.97 0.88
CA ARG A 166 4.31 -17.31 -0.03
C ARG A 166 3.60 -16.08 -0.55
N GLU A 167 3.33 -15.10 0.30
CA GLU A 167 2.77 -13.82 -0.13
C GLU A 167 3.71 -13.13 -1.14
N ALA A 168 5.02 -13.13 -0.85
CA ALA A 168 6.02 -12.50 -1.70
C ALA A 168 6.19 -13.21 -3.05
N GLU A 169 6.22 -14.53 -3.08
CA GLU A 169 6.24 -15.34 -4.30
C GLU A 169 5.03 -15.02 -5.18
N LYS A 170 3.83 -14.94 -4.59
CA LYS A 170 2.60 -14.59 -5.31
C LYS A 170 2.71 -13.21 -5.95
N MET A 171 3.08 -12.18 -5.18
CA MET A 171 3.22 -10.82 -5.70
C MET A 171 4.31 -10.70 -6.76
N ALA A 172 5.46 -11.35 -6.56
CA ALA A 172 6.56 -11.36 -7.51
C ALA A 172 6.18 -12.02 -8.84
N ASN A 173 5.42 -13.12 -8.80
CA ASN A 173 4.93 -13.79 -10.00
C ASN A 173 3.94 -12.92 -10.77
N MET A 174 3.00 -12.25 -10.07
CA MET A 174 2.08 -11.30 -10.70
C MET A 174 2.82 -10.15 -11.41
N LEU A 175 3.91 -9.65 -10.82
CA LEU A 175 4.74 -8.63 -11.46
C LEU A 175 5.51 -9.19 -12.67
N ARG A 176 6.08 -10.39 -12.56
CA ARG A 176 6.80 -11.07 -13.66
C ARG A 176 5.92 -11.34 -14.88
N GLU A 177 4.63 -11.60 -14.70
CA GLU A 177 3.68 -11.72 -15.80
C GLU A 177 3.61 -10.46 -16.69
N LYS A 178 3.98 -9.29 -16.14
CA LYS A 178 4.01 -8.01 -16.86
C LYS A 178 5.39 -7.64 -17.42
N LYS A 179 6.41 -8.47 -17.19
CA LYS A 179 7.82 -8.22 -17.57
C LYS A 179 8.03 -7.77 -19.02
N ASN A 180 7.29 -8.36 -19.95
CA ASN A 180 7.39 -8.08 -21.39
C ASN A 180 6.25 -7.19 -21.90
N LYS A 181 5.56 -6.49 -21.00
CA LYS A 181 4.51 -5.52 -21.34
C LYS A 181 5.07 -4.11 -21.33
N ASP A 182 4.27 -3.16 -21.81
CA ASP A 182 4.64 -1.75 -21.76
C ASP A 182 4.64 -1.22 -20.30
N MET A 183 5.23 -0.04 -20.11
CA MET A 183 5.34 0.59 -18.79
C MET A 183 3.96 0.87 -18.16
N LYS A 184 2.92 1.06 -18.97
CA LYS A 184 1.56 1.33 -18.48
C LYS A 184 0.99 0.11 -17.77
N GLU A 185 1.15 -1.08 -18.36
CA GLU A 185 0.68 -2.33 -17.74
C GLU A 185 1.54 -2.74 -16.54
N VAL A 186 2.85 -2.49 -16.59
CA VAL A 186 3.75 -2.70 -15.44
C VAL A 186 3.37 -1.76 -14.29
N TRP A 187 3.18 -0.47 -14.57
CA TRP A 187 2.78 0.52 -13.57
C TRP A 187 1.45 0.16 -12.91
N LYS A 188 0.43 -0.23 -13.69
CA LYS A 188 -0.86 -0.66 -13.12
C LYS A 188 -0.72 -1.86 -12.20
N CYS A 189 0.17 -2.80 -12.53
CA CYS A 189 0.47 -3.93 -11.67
C CYS A 189 1.19 -3.49 -10.39
N CYS A 190 2.20 -2.62 -10.48
CA CYS A 190 2.85 -2.05 -9.30
C CYS A 190 1.86 -1.30 -8.41
N ALA A 191 0.98 -0.48 -8.99
CA ALA A 191 -0.05 0.25 -8.26
C ALA A 191 -1.07 -0.70 -7.61
N TYR A 192 -1.47 -1.76 -8.30
CA TYR A 192 -2.31 -2.82 -7.74
C TYR A 192 -1.64 -3.51 -6.56
N LEU A 193 -0.41 -4.00 -6.72
CA LEU A 193 0.35 -4.67 -5.67
C LEU A 193 0.60 -3.74 -4.48
N TYR A 194 0.95 -2.48 -4.75
CA TYR A 194 1.06 -1.44 -3.73
C TYR A 194 -0.28 -1.15 -3.07
N SER A 195 -1.42 -1.46 -3.69
CA SER A 195 -2.76 -1.35 -3.11
C SER A 195 -3.21 -2.59 -2.33
N LEU A 196 -2.51 -3.72 -2.37
CA LEU A 196 -2.93 -4.88 -1.57
C LEU A 196 -2.63 -4.66 -0.07
N GLU A 197 -3.50 -5.10 0.82
CA GLU A 197 -3.15 -5.31 2.23
C GLU A 197 -2.06 -6.38 2.31
N SER A 198 -0.80 -5.94 2.28
CA SER A 198 0.38 -6.77 2.28
C SER A 198 1.55 -6.06 2.95
N PHE A 199 2.61 -6.80 3.24
CA PHE A 199 3.83 -6.22 3.79
C PHE A 199 4.50 -5.20 2.86
N LEU A 200 4.25 -5.27 1.54
CA LEU A 200 5.03 -4.54 0.55
C LEU A 200 4.92 -3.02 0.70
N TYR A 201 3.69 -2.49 0.82
CA TYR A 201 3.49 -1.06 0.97
C TYR A 201 4.02 -0.53 2.32
N GLN A 202 3.91 -1.35 3.37
CA GLN A 202 4.39 -1.02 4.71
C GLN A 202 5.92 -0.90 4.72
N SER A 203 6.61 -1.94 4.22
CA SER A 203 8.07 -1.98 4.14
C SER A 203 8.61 -0.89 3.24
N LEU A 204 8.00 -0.65 2.07
CA LEU A 204 8.42 0.42 1.16
C LEU A 204 8.28 1.80 1.81
N ASN A 205 7.10 2.10 2.35
CA ASN A 205 6.87 3.41 2.96
C ASN A 205 7.74 3.63 4.21
N ALA A 206 8.02 2.58 4.99
CA ALA A 206 8.94 2.65 6.13
C ALA A 206 10.36 2.96 5.66
N ALA A 207 10.88 2.23 4.67
CA ALA A 207 12.21 2.45 4.11
C ALA A 207 12.38 3.86 3.54
N MET A 208 11.38 4.36 2.81
CA MET A 208 11.39 5.70 2.23
C MET A 208 11.41 6.81 3.30
N ARG A 209 10.82 6.59 4.48
CA ARG A 209 10.85 7.55 5.59
C ARG A 209 12.18 7.56 6.33
N LEU A 210 12.89 6.44 6.35
CA LEU A 210 14.20 6.31 6.99
C LEU A 210 15.35 6.92 6.17
N VAL A 211 15.13 7.21 4.89
CA VAL A 211 16.20 7.68 4.00
C VAL A 211 16.89 8.94 4.54
N GLY A 212 18.22 8.91 4.57
CA GLY A 212 19.05 10.00 5.07
C GLY A 212 19.12 10.10 6.60
N ASP A 213 18.55 9.14 7.33
CA ASP A 213 18.90 8.91 8.73
C ASP A 213 20.29 8.23 8.80
N LYS A 214 21.21 8.85 9.55
CA LYS A 214 22.60 8.38 9.66
C LYS A 214 22.71 7.17 10.58
N ASP A 215 21.86 7.09 11.60
CA ASP A 215 21.91 6.00 12.59
C ASP A 215 21.31 4.72 12.00
N LYS A 216 20.53 4.85 10.93
CA LYS A 216 19.84 3.77 10.22
C LYS A 216 20.33 3.59 8.78
N GLU A 217 21.56 4.02 8.48
CA GLU A 217 22.10 4.02 7.11
C GLU A 217 22.11 2.64 6.45
N ASP A 218 22.65 1.64 7.13
CA ASP A 218 22.69 0.27 6.61
C ASP A 218 21.28 -0.30 6.39
N GLU A 219 20.34 0.06 7.26
CA GLU A 219 18.94 -0.36 7.18
C GLU A 219 18.31 0.18 5.89
N TRP A 220 18.28 1.50 5.67
CA TRP A 220 17.62 2.04 4.47
C TRP A 220 18.40 1.78 3.18
N ARG A 221 19.74 1.65 3.22
CA ARG A 221 20.53 1.26 2.04
C ARG A 221 20.26 -0.17 1.59
N SER A 222 20.07 -1.10 2.53
CA SER A 222 19.67 -2.47 2.17
C SER A 222 18.33 -2.48 1.41
N LYS A 223 17.38 -1.65 1.86
CA LYS A 223 16.05 -1.52 1.25
C LYS A 223 16.06 -0.84 -0.12
N ILE A 224 17.07 -0.04 -0.43
CA ILE A 224 17.25 0.47 -1.80
C ILE A 224 17.47 -0.67 -2.78
N ARG A 225 18.28 -1.67 -2.42
CA ARG A 225 18.61 -2.78 -3.33
C ARG A 225 17.41 -3.70 -3.56
N THR A 226 16.60 -3.93 -2.52
CA THR A 226 15.45 -4.83 -2.58
C THR A 226 14.18 -4.12 -3.06
N LEU A 227 13.79 -3.01 -2.44
CA LEU A 227 12.53 -2.31 -2.72
C LEU A 227 12.66 -1.18 -3.75
N GLY A 228 13.88 -0.73 -4.04
CA GLY A 228 14.15 0.37 -4.97
C GLY A 228 13.61 0.15 -6.38
N PRO A 229 13.91 -0.99 -7.04
CA PRO A 229 13.39 -1.26 -8.38
C PRO A 229 11.85 -1.20 -8.45
N PHE A 230 11.17 -1.76 -7.44
CA PHE A 230 9.71 -1.67 -7.35
C PHE A 230 9.25 -0.23 -7.14
N CYS A 231 9.89 0.52 -6.25
CA CYS A 231 9.61 1.93 -6.01
C CYS A 231 9.75 2.77 -7.29
N LEU A 232 10.79 2.54 -8.09
CA LEU A 232 11.02 3.27 -9.33
C LEU A 232 9.92 2.98 -10.36
N LEU A 233 9.53 1.71 -10.52
CA LEU A 233 8.44 1.31 -11.42
C LEU A 233 7.08 1.91 -11.00
N LEU A 234 6.82 2.02 -9.70
CA LEU A 234 5.61 2.67 -9.19
C LEU A 234 5.65 4.20 -9.33
N TRP A 235 6.82 4.80 -9.14
CA TRP A 235 6.99 6.25 -9.19
C TRP A 235 6.93 6.83 -10.61
N ASP A 236 7.46 6.11 -11.60
CA ASP A 236 7.46 6.50 -13.00
C ASP A 236 6.11 6.24 -13.67
N ASP A 237 5.10 7.02 -13.30
CA ASP A 237 3.70 6.90 -13.74
C ASP A 237 3.49 7.49 -15.15
N PRO A 238 3.26 6.65 -16.19
CA PRO A 238 3.02 7.14 -17.54
C PRO A 238 1.55 7.54 -17.80
N ILE A 239 0.65 7.35 -16.82
CA ILE A 239 -0.79 7.58 -16.93
C ILE A 239 -1.16 8.96 -16.35
N HIS A 240 -0.67 9.29 -15.15
CA HIS A 240 -1.01 10.51 -14.44
C HIS A 240 0.09 11.56 -14.51
N ILE A 241 0.52 11.86 -15.74
CA ILE A 241 1.61 12.82 -16.03
C ILE A 241 1.24 14.30 -15.80
N LYS A 242 -0.03 14.59 -15.45
CA LYS A 242 -0.51 15.97 -15.22
C LYS A 242 -0.79 16.17 -13.74
N MET A 243 -0.35 17.32 -13.23
CA MET A 243 -0.69 17.74 -11.88
C MET A 243 -2.20 17.95 -11.78
N LYS A 244 -2.77 17.43 -10.69
CA LYS A 244 -4.16 17.69 -10.31
C LYS A 244 -4.23 18.98 -9.50
N THR A 245 -5.28 19.75 -9.71
CA THR A 245 -5.65 20.94 -8.94
C THR A 245 -7.09 20.79 -8.43
N ASP A 246 -7.47 21.62 -7.46
CA ASP A 246 -8.85 21.82 -7.01
C ASP A 246 -9.56 20.54 -6.54
N THR A 247 -8.79 19.63 -5.95
CA THR A 247 -9.29 18.38 -5.34
C THR A 247 -9.03 18.41 -3.85
N VAL A 248 -9.96 17.83 -3.08
CA VAL A 248 -9.77 17.62 -1.64
C VAL A 248 -9.60 16.13 -1.37
N LEU A 249 -8.53 15.79 -0.66
CA LEU A 249 -8.22 14.43 -0.22
C LEU A 249 -8.32 14.33 1.30
N TYR A 250 -8.57 13.12 1.77
CA TYR A 250 -8.75 12.82 3.18
C TYR A 250 -7.90 11.61 3.57
N ARG A 251 -7.29 11.68 4.75
CA ARG A 251 -6.54 10.55 5.32
C ARG A 251 -6.71 10.52 6.83
N GLY A 252 -7.35 9.47 7.36
CA GLY A 252 -7.30 9.19 8.78
C GLY A 252 -5.89 8.75 9.18
N ALA A 253 -5.47 9.02 10.41
CA ALA A 253 -4.19 8.58 10.97
C ALA A 253 -4.23 8.51 12.50
N LYS A 254 -3.34 7.71 13.09
CA LYS A 254 -3.14 7.67 14.54
C LYS A 254 -1.83 8.34 14.91
N LEU A 255 -1.91 9.59 15.35
CA LEU A 255 -0.75 10.39 15.75
C LEU A 255 -0.56 10.39 17.27
N LYS A 256 0.70 10.48 17.69
CA LYS A 256 1.08 10.77 19.07
C LYS A 256 0.88 12.27 19.37
N PRO A 257 0.69 12.67 20.64
CA PRO A 257 0.54 14.07 21.01
C PRO A 257 1.68 14.97 20.50
N GLU A 258 2.92 14.49 20.55
CA GLU A 258 4.10 15.26 20.12
C GLU A 258 4.09 15.52 18.61
N GLN A 259 3.51 14.60 17.83
CA GLN A 259 3.37 14.76 16.38
C GLN A 259 2.29 15.79 16.05
N ILE A 260 1.18 15.80 16.79
CA ILE A 260 0.12 16.81 16.64
C ILE A 260 0.67 18.21 16.97
N ALA A 261 1.42 18.34 18.08
CA ALA A 261 2.07 19.58 18.47
C ALA A 261 3.04 20.13 17.40
N ALA A 262 3.72 19.24 16.67
CA ALA A 262 4.58 19.65 15.55
C ALA A 262 3.78 20.32 14.42
N TYR A 263 2.60 19.78 14.07
CA TYR A 263 1.71 20.42 13.10
C TYR A 263 1.15 21.75 13.61
N GLU A 264 0.77 21.84 14.89
CA GLU A 264 0.31 23.08 15.51
C GLU A 264 1.37 24.18 15.44
N THR A 265 2.64 23.83 15.65
CA THR A 265 3.77 24.77 15.53
C THR A 265 3.93 25.27 14.10
N MET A 266 3.77 24.40 13.09
CA MET A 266 3.87 24.77 11.68
C MET A 266 2.80 25.77 11.22
N VAL A 267 1.63 25.80 11.87
CA VAL A 267 0.59 26.80 11.56
C VAL A 267 1.11 28.23 11.71
N ASN A 268 2.03 28.46 12.66
CA ASN A 268 2.60 29.79 12.93
C ASN A 268 3.70 30.20 11.94
N ASN A 269 4.13 29.28 11.05
CA ASN A 269 5.18 29.51 10.05
C ASN A 269 4.62 29.27 8.64
N PRO A 270 3.81 30.18 8.06
CA PRO A 270 3.08 29.93 6.81
C PRO A 270 3.98 29.74 5.57
N ASP A 271 5.23 30.19 5.63
CA ASP A 271 6.23 29.98 4.57
C ASP A 271 6.95 28.63 4.68
N GLU A 272 6.86 28.00 5.86
CA GLU A 272 7.44 26.70 6.11
C GLU A 272 6.58 25.62 5.47
N HIS A 273 7.22 24.83 4.63
CA HIS A 273 6.62 23.65 4.02
C HIS A 273 7.49 22.42 4.31
N ARG A 274 6.83 21.27 4.21
CA ARG A 274 7.42 19.95 4.35
C ARG A 274 7.02 19.11 3.15
N SER A 275 7.61 17.94 2.97
CA SER A 275 7.22 17.02 1.90
C SER A 275 6.95 15.61 2.40
N PHE A 276 6.07 14.92 1.68
CA PHE A 276 5.84 13.50 1.87
C PHE A 276 7.07 12.72 1.38
N GLN A 277 7.81 12.08 2.30
CA GLN A 277 8.99 11.28 1.95
C GLN A 277 8.64 10.01 1.17
N ALA A 278 7.49 9.43 1.52
CA ALA A 278 6.96 8.20 0.97
C ALA A 278 5.65 8.47 0.22
N PHE A 279 5.21 7.48 -0.54
CA PHE A 279 3.86 7.47 -1.09
C PHE A 279 2.83 7.56 0.05
N SER A 280 1.74 8.31 -0.20
CA SER A 280 0.68 8.50 0.79
C SER A 280 -0.69 8.19 0.19
N SER A 281 -1.26 7.05 0.56
CA SER A 281 -2.63 6.67 0.20
C SER A 281 -3.64 7.58 0.89
N CYS A 282 -4.53 8.17 0.10
CA CYS A 282 -5.59 9.05 0.56
C CYS A 282 -6.92 8.63 -0.06
N SER A 283 -8.02 9.16 0.45
CA SER A 283 -9.36 8.90 -0.06
C SER A 283 -10.01 10.21 -0.50
N ARG A 284 -10.78 10.18 -1.58
CA ARG A 284 -11.73 11.27 -1.90
C ARG A 284 -12.98 11.24 -1.03
N ASN A 285 -13.25 10.10 -0.40
CA ASN A 285 -14.39 9.90 0.48
C ASN A 285 -14.02 10.25 1.94
N ARG A 286 -14.41 11.45 2.37
CA ARG A 286 -14.19 11.91 3.76
C ARG A 286 -14.72 10.93 4.79
N GLN A 287 -15.94 10.42 4.59
CA GLN A 287 -16.59 9.56 5.58
C GLN A 287 -15.73 8.33 5.85
N LYS A 288 -15.16 7.74 4.80
CA LYS A 288 -14.26 6.58 4.91
C LYS A 288 -12.96 6.92 5.62
N ALA A 289 -12.27 7.99 5.22
CA ALA A 289 -11.03 8.39 5.89
C ALA A 289 -11.24 8.74 7.38
N GLU A 290 -12.38 9.32 7.73
CA GLU A 290 -12.70 9.78 9.08
C GLU A 290 -13.04 8.62 10.04
N GLU A 291 -13.31 7.41 9.55
CA GLU A 291 -13.50 6.22 10.39
C GLU A 291 -12.21 5.83 11.14
N PHE A 292 -11.03 6.25 10.67
CA PHE A 292 -9.73 5.79 11.18
C PHE A 292 -9.01 6.79 12.09
N GLY A 293 -8.32 6.25 13.10
CA GLY A 293 -7.35 6.97 13.93
C GLY A 293 -7.93 8.07 14.82
N ASN A 294 -7.03 8.83 15.45
CA ASN A 294 -7.37 9.99 16.30
C ASN A 294 -7.21 11.33 15.56
N THR A 295 -6.80 11.29 14.28
CA THR A 295 -6.56 12.46 13.44
C THR A 295 -7.14 12.24 12.05
N LEU A 296 -7.69 13.29 11.43
CA LEU A 296 -8.04 13.34 10.02
C LEU A 296 -7.27 14.47 9.34
N PHE A 297 -6.49 14.13 8.34
CA PHE A 297 -5.91 15.08 7.39
C PHE A 297 -6.96 15.46 6.35
N ILE A 298 -7.12 16.77 6.13
CA ILE A 298 -7.97 17.36 5.10
C ILE A 298 -7.04 18.14 4.17
N MET A 299 -6.88 17.66 2.96
CA MET A 299 -5.78 18.02 2.07
C MET A 299 -6.32 18.69 0.82
N GLU A 300 -6.15 20.00 0.71
CA GLU A 300 -6.51 20.75 -0.49
C GLU A 300 -5.35 20.72 -1.49
N VAL A 301 -5.59 20.18 -2.68
CA VAL A 301 -4.58 20.02 -3.72
C VAL A 301 -4.56 21.26 -4.60
N LYS A 302 -3.55 22.11 -4.46
CA LYS A 302 -3.33 23.29 -5.33
C LYS A 302 -2.56 22.96 -6.61
N GLY A 303 -1.84 21.85 -6.61
CA GLY A 303 -1.11 21.35 -7.77
C GLY A 303 -0.15 20.25 -7.37
N ALA A 304 -0.51 18.98 -7.55
CA ALA A 304 0.38 17.86 -7.19
C ALA A 304 0.20 16.66 -8.14
N PHE A 305 1.21 15.80 -8.22
CA PHE A 305 1.08 14.50 -8.90
C PHE A 305 0.40 13.50 -7.99
N ILE A 306 -0.75 13.01 -8.46
CA ILE A 306 -1.62 12.12 -7.69
C ILE A 306 -2.22 11.11 -8.67
N ALA A 307 -2.14 9.83 -8.32
CA ALA A 307 -2.64 8.73 -9.13
C ALA A 307 -3.97 8.21 -8.58
N ASP A 308 -4.99 8.11 -9.44
CA ASP A 308 -6.28 7.52 -9.05
C ASP A 308 -6.17 6.00 -9.09
N LEU A 309 -6.26 5.35 -7.92
CA LEU A 309 -6.15 3.90 -7.77
C LEU A 309 -7.52 3.23 -7.60
N SER A 310 -8.62 3.98 -7.57
CA SER A 310 -9.97 3.45 -7.31
C SER A 310 -10.38 2.31 -8.25
N LYS A 311 -9.93 2.35 -9.51
CA LYS A 311 -10.24 1.31 -10.51
C LYS A 311 -9.31 0.09 -10.44
N LEU A 312 -8.15 0.24 -9.82
CA LEU A 312 -7.13 -0.79 -9.71
C LEU A 312 -7.27 -1.55 -8.39
N SER A 313 -7.53 -0.86 -7.28
CA SER A 313 -7.67 -1.45 -5.96
C SER A 313 -8.83 -2.46 -5.86
N GLU A 314 -8.68 -3.45 -4.97
CA GLU A 314 -9.77 -4.34 -4.53
C GLU A 314 -10.84 -3.60 -3.70
N TYR A 315 -10.59 -2.35 -3.32
CA TYR A 315 -11.48 -1.50 -2.51
C TYR A 315 -11.88 -0.22 -3.26
N PRO A 316 -12.62 -0.31 -4.38
CA PRO A 316 -12.96 0.84 -5.21
C PRO A 316 -13.77 1.92 -4.46
N ASN A 317 -14.56 1.50 -3.46
CA ASN A 317 -15.38 2.39 -2.63
C ASN A 317 -14.56 3.26 -1.67
N GLU A 318 -13.28 2.94 -1.44
CA GLU A 318 -12.36 3.83 -0.72
C GLU A 318 -11.96 5.04 -1.56
N GLU A 319 -12.20 5.01 -2.88
CA GLU A 319 -11.82 6.08 -3.80
C GLU A 319 -10.35 6.51 -3.60
N GLU A 320 -9.47 5.50 -3.55
CA GLU A 320 -8.05 5.69 -3.24
C GLU A 320 -7.35 6.56 -4.28
N GLU A 321 -6.65 7.59 -3.80
CA GLU A 321 -5.76 8.47 -4.54
C GLU A 321 -4.37 8.40 -3.90
N LEU A 322 -3.36 8.09 -4.69
CA LEU A 322 -1.99 7.93 -4.23
C LEU A 322 -1.20 9.21 -4.48
N ILE A 323 -0.80 9.87 -3.40
CA ILE A 323 0.10 11.03 -3.47
C ILE A 323 1.53 10.51 -3.67
N THR A 324 2.24 11.06 -4.65
CA THR A 324 3.62 10.69 -4.94
C THR A 324 4.60 11.26 -3.91
N PRO A 325 5.73 10.57 -3.65
CA PRO A 325 6.76 11.06 -2.76
C PRO A 325 7.42 12.32 -3.35
N GLY A 326 7.69 13.31 -2.49
CA GLY A 326 8.21 14.64 -2.87
C GLY A 326 7.15 15.73 -2.95
N VAL A 327 5.85 15.38 -2.98
CA VAL A 327 4.77 16.38 -2.89
C VAL A 327 4.91 17.15 -1.58
N CYS A 328 4.89 18.47 -1.68
CA CYS A 328 5.03 19.38 -0.55
C CYS A 328 3.65 19.71 0.04
N PHE A 329 3.66 20.09 1.32
CA PHE A 329 2.49 20.59 1.99
C PHE A 329 2.83 21.72 2.97
N ARG A 330 1.83 22.58 3.21
CA ARG A 330 1.81 23.58 4.29
C ARG A 330 0.63 23.30 5.21
N VAL A 331 0.78 23.58 6.49
CA VAL A 331 -0.30 23.42 7.47
C VAL A 331 -1.08 24.72 7.55
N LYS A 332 -2.38 24.67 7.29
CA LYS A 332 -3.25 25.86 7.31
C LYS A 332 -3.87 26.08 8.66
N LYS A 333 -4.30 24.99 9.30
CA LYS A 333 -4.94 25.02 10.60
C LYS A 333 -4.97 23.62 11.21
N VAL A 334 -4.99 23.58 12.53
CA VAL A 334 -5.22 22.39 13.33
C VAL A 334 -6.41 22.68 14.25
N GLU A 335 -7.40 21.81 14.24
CA GLU A 335 -8.62 21.92 15.05
C GLU A 335 -8.82 20.62 15.85
N PHE A 336 -9.47 20.71 17.01
CA PHE A 336 -9.89 19.53 17.76
C PHE A 336 -11.41 19.49 17.86
N ASP A 337 -12.02 18.45 17.28
CA ASP A 337 -13.45 18.20 17.40
C ASP A 337 -13.71 17.41 18.69
N ARG A 338 -14.27 18.09 19.69
CA ARG A 338 -14.62 17.50 20.99
C ARG A 338 -15.72 16.45 20.90
N LYS A 339 -16.65 16.56 19.95
CA LYS A 339 -17.75 15.60 19.79
C LYS A 339 -17.24 14.28 19.22
N LYS A 340 -16.28 14.38 18.29
CA LYS A 340 -15.66 13.21 17.65
C LYS A 340 -14.38 12.73 18.32
N ASN A 341 -13.89 13.47 19.32
CA ASN A 341 -12.61 13.23 19.98
C ASN A 341 -11.46 13.03 18.96
N LYS A 342 -11.39 13.94 17.97
CA LYS A 342 -10.51 13.80 16.80
C LYS A 342 -9.88 15.14 16.41
N HIS A 343 -8.59 15.11 16.06
CA HIS A 343 -7.90 16.27 15.50
C HIS A 343 -8.13 16.36 13.99
N PHE A 344 -8.40 17.55 13.48
CA PHE A 344 -8.47 17.86 12.06
C PHE A 344 -7.28 18.73 11.68
N ILE A 345 -6.44 18.21 10.78
CA ILE A 345 -5.25 18.90 10.30
C ILE A 345 -5.46 19.24 8.83
N TYR A 346 -5.48 20.53 8.52
CA TYR A 346 -5.77 21.02 7.18
C TYR A 346 -4.48 21.39 6.48
N LEU A 347 -4.25 20.79 5.31
CA LEU A 347 -3.03 20.92 4.53
C LEU A 347 -3.34 21.52 3.15
N GLU A 348 -2.46 22.40 2.66
CA GLU A 348 -2.40 22.77 1.24
C GLU A 348 -1.24 22.00 0.58
N LEU A 349 -1.54 21.25 -0.48
CA LEU A 349 -0.60 20.40 -1.18
C LEU A 349 -0.19 21.03 -2.51
N PHE A 350 1.10 21.02 -2.77
CA PHE A 350 1.67 21.56 -4.00
C PHE A 350 2.97 20.85 -4.36
N GLN A 351 3.32 20.86 -5.63
CA GLN A 351 4.63 20.43 -6.10
C GLN A 351 5.59 21.61 -6.08
N SER A 352 6.69 21.47 -5.35
CA SER A 352 7.76 22.46 -5.37
C SER A 352 8.70 22.18 -6.55
N SER A 353 8.91 23.20 -7.38
CA SER A 353 10.02 23.29 -8.33
C SER A 353 11.21 23.90 -7.59
N SER A 354 11.92 23.08 -6.82
CA SER A 354 13.23 23.45 -6.27
C SER A 354 14.27 23.58 -7.37
#